data_AF-A0A4Y2CUJ3-F1
#
_entry.id   AF-A0A4Y2CUJ3-F1
#
_cell.length_a   1.000
_cell.length_b   1.000
_cell.length_c   1.000
_cell.angle_alpha   90.00
_cell.angle_beta   90.00
_cell.angle_gamma   90.00
#
_symmetry.space_group_name_H-M   'P 1'
#
loop_
_entity.id
_entity.type
_entity.pdbx_description
1 polymer ?
#
loop_
_entity_poly.entity_id
_entity_poly.type
_entity_poly.pdbx_seq_one_letter_code
_entity_poly.pdbx_strand_id
1 'polypeptide(L)'
;MVPQLRNVWFQHDGAPSHKTSSVKQYLVVEFGEQIIGYGGFQEWPPRSPDLTPMDFFLWGNLKQQVYAARPPTLQDLNDALRMLVPT
;
A
#
# COMPACT_ATOMS: atom_id res chain seq x y z
N MET A 1 4.83 24.79 0.10
CA MET A 1 5.57 23.72 -0.60
C MET A 1 5.48 22.48 0.28
N VAL A 2 4.94 21.38 -0.24
CA VAL A 2 5.00 20.09 0.47
C VAL A 2 6.43 19.57 0.32
N PRO A 3 7.13 19.20 1.41
CA PRO A 3 8.49 18.69 1.29
C PRO A 3 8.46 17.35 0.56
N GLN A 4 9.23 17.23 -0.52
CA GLN A 4 9.46 15.95 -1.18
C GLN A 4 10.09 14.96 -0.22
N LEU A 5 9.51 13.76 -0.14
CA LEU A 5 10.10 12.64 0.58
C LEU A 5 11.30 12.13 -0.22
N ARG A 6 12.51 12.43 0.26
CA ARG A 6 13.76 11.99 -0.38
C ARG A 6 14.16 10.63 0.18
N ASN A 7 14.67 9.76 -0.70
CA ASN A 7 15.17 8.42 -0.38
C ASN A 7 14.08 7.43 0.07
N VAL A 8 12.84 7.63 -0.38
CA VAL A 8 11.72 6.72 -0.11
C VAL A 8 11.13 6.29 -1.45
N TRP A 9 11.08 4.99 -1.69
CA TRP A 9 10.43 4.44 -2.88
C TRP A 9 8.98 4.09 -2.56
N PHE A 10 8.05 4.65 -3.32
CA PHE A 10 6.64 4.31 -3.25
C PHE A 10 6.33 3.20 -4.25
N GLN A 11 5.83 2.06 -3.76
CA GLN A 11 5.40 0.95 -4.59
C GLN A 11 3.88 0.78 -4.54
N HIS A 12 3.24 0.59 -5.68
CA HIS A 12 1.83 0.22 -5.75
C HIS A 12 1.52 -0.70 -6.93
N ASP A 13 0.39 -1.40 -6.86
CA ASP A 13 -0.05 -2.31 -7.90
C ASP A 13 -0.70 -1.58 -9.09
N GLY A 14 -1.08 -2.38 -10.11
CA GLY A 14 -1.72 -1.89 -11.32
C GLY A 14 -3.24 -1.71 -11.23
N ALA A 15 -3.85 -1.55 -10.04
CA ALA A 15 -5.30 -1.35 -9.92
C ALA A 15 -5.76 -0.07 -10.67
N PRO A 16 -6.94 -0.06 -11.32
CA PRO A 16 -7.40 1.09 -12.12
C PRO A 16 -7.45 2.42 -11.37
N SER A 17 -7.81 2.40 -10.08
CA SER A 17 -7.82 3.59 -9.21
C SER A 17 -6.45 4.27 -9.12
N HIS A 18 -5.37 3.49 -9.18
CA HIS A 18 -4.00 3.99 -9.10
C HIS A 18 -3.48 4.58 -10.42
N LYS A 19 -4.26 4.48 -11.50
CA LYS A 19 -3.85 4.91 -12.85
C LYS A 19 -4.35 6.29 -13.26
N THR A 20 -5.17 6.92 -12.42
CA THR A 20 -5.75 8.23 -12.71
C THR A 20 -4.68 9.31 -12.75
N SER A 21 -4.85 10.32 -13.61
CA SER A 21 -3.88 11.40 -13.77
C SER A 21 -3.68 12.21 -12.48
N SER A 22 -4.73 12.37 -11.67
CA SER A 22 -4.65 13.05 -10.38
C SER A 22 -3.76 12.31 -9.38
N VAL A 23 -3.89 10.98 -9.30
CA VAL A 23 -3.02 10.14 -8.46
C VAL A 23 -1.58 10.22 -8.93
N LYS A 24 -1.34 10.11 -10.24
CA LYS A 24 0.02 10.25 -10.80
C LYS A 24 0.65 11.59 -10.46
N GLN A 25 -0.08 12.69 -10.65
CA GLN A 25 0.43 14.02 -10.36
C GLN A 25 0.79 14.18 -8.89
N TYR A 26 -0.05 13.65 -7.99
CA TYR A 26 0.22 13.64 -6.56
C TYR A 26 1.51 12.86 -6.24
N LEU A 27 1.64 11.63 -6.75
CA LEU A 27 2.80 10.79 -6.49
C LEU A 27 4.10 11.41 -6.99
N VAL A 28 4.10 12.02 -8.18
CA VAL A 28 5.29 12.73 -8.72
C VAL A 28 5.66 13.93 -7.87
N VAL A 29 4.68 14.67 -7.32
CA VAL A 29 4.95 15.81 -6.43
C VAL A 29 5.59 15.35 -5.12
N GLU A 30 5.12 14.25 -4.53
CA GLU A 30 5.58 13.76 -3.23
C GLU A 30 6.89 12.97 -3.29
N PHE A 31 7.00 12.06 -4.27
CA PHE A 31 8.07 11.05 -4.37
C PHE A 31 9.00 11.27 -5.57
N GLY A 32 8.70 12.20 -6.46
CA GLY A 32 9.50 12.44 -7.67
C GLY A 32 9.53 11.20 -8.57
N GLU A 33 10.74 10.76 -8.92
CA GLU A 33 10.98 9.55 -9.72
C GLU A 33 11.03 8.27 -8.86
N GLN A 34 10.88 8.36 -7.54
CA GLN A 34 10.99 7.20 -6.63
C GLN A 34 9.69 6.40 -6.56
N ILE A 35 9.13 6.04 -7.71
CA ILE A 35 7.84 5.35 -7.83
C ILE A 35 8.01 4.05 -8.60
N ILE A 36 7.56 2.94 -8.01
CA ILE A 36 7.45 1.62 -8.61
C ILE A 36 5.97 1.31 -8.81
N GLY A 37 5.50 1.34 -10.05
CA GLY A 37 4.07 1.29 -10.34
C GLY A 37 3.74 1.91 -11.68
N TYR A 38 2.45 2.03 -11.96
CA TYR A 38 1.98 2.52 -13.26
C TYR A 38 2.29 4.00 -13.46
N GLY A 39 3.09 4.32 -14.48
CA GLY A 39 3.55 5.69 -14.75
C GLY A 39 4.61 6.21 -13.79
N GLY A 40 5.25 5.32 -13.01
CA GLY A 40 6.44 5.62 -12.22
C GLY A 40 7.73 5.46 -13.03
N PHE A 41 8.88 5.60 -12.36
CA PHE A 41 10.20 5.35 -12.97
C PHE A 41 10.39 3.88 -13.32
N GLN A 42 9.89 2.99 -12.46
CA GLN A 42 9.88 1.55 -12.70
C GLN A 42 8.43 1.07 -12.83
N GLU A 43 8.06 0.60 -14.03
CA GLU A 43 6.76 -0.03 -14.24
C GLU A 43 6.66 -1.34 -13.46
N TRP A 44 5.49 -1.60 -12.88
CA TRP A 44 5.20 -2.81 -12.12
C TRP A 44 4.46 -3.83 -12.99
N PRO A 45 4.87 -5.10 -13.02
CA PRO A 45 4.24 -6.10 -13.87
C PRO A 45 2.76 -6.31 -13.49
N PRO A 46 1.86 -6.45 -14.49
CA PRO A 46 0.46 -6.73 -14.22
C PRO A 46 0.30 -8.10 -13.57
N ARG A 47 -0.70 -8.24 -12.68
CA ARG A 47 -1.08 -9.51 -12.04
C ARG A 47 0.07 -10.19 -11.28
N SER A 48 0.90 -9.41 -10.59
CA SER A 48 2.04 -9.92 -9.78
C SER A 48 1.82 -9.68 -8.28
N PRO A 49 0.80 -10.32 -7.66
CA PRO A 49 0.57 -10.19 -6.21
C PRO A 49 1.69 -10.84 -5.39
N ASP A 50 2.42 -11.79 -5.97
CA ASP A 50 3.62 -12.40 -5.41
C ASP A 50 4.78 -11.42 -5.23
N LEU A 51 4.83 -10.38 -6.05
CA LEU A 51 5.86 -9.35 -5.96
C LEU A 51 5.43 -8.19 -5.05
N THR A 52 4.13 -8.00 -4.81
CA THR A 52 3.61 -6.90 -3.98
C THR A 52 3.69 -7.33 -2.50
N PRO A 53 4.55 -6.75 -1.65
CA PRO A 53 4.75 -7.23 -0.28
C PRO A 53 3.47 -7.26 0.56
N MET A 54 2.57 -6.30 0.29
CA MET A 54 1.26 -6.20 0.95
C MET A 54 0.39 -7.42 0.64
N ASP A 55 0.33 -7.84 -0.63
CA ASP A 55 -0.48 -8.98 -1.08
C ASP A 55 0.20 -10.32 -0.78
N PHE A 56 1.51 -10.40 -0.98
CA PHE A 56 2.31 -11.61 -0.75
C PHE A 56 2.32 -12.03 0.73
N PHE A 57 2.48 -11.06 1.63
CA PHE A 57 2.68 -11.33 3.05
C PHE A 57 1.66 -10.65 3.96
N LEU A 58 1.59 -9.32 3.92
CA LEU A 58 0.94 -8.56 5.00
C LEU A 58 -0.55 -8.89 5.15
N TRP A 59 -1.32 -8.82 4.07
CA TRP A 59 -2.78 -8.99 4.13
C TRP A 59 -3.19 -10.38 4.58
N GLY A 60 -2.52 -11.43 4.09
CA GLY A 60 -2.76 -12.80 4.53
C GLY A 60 -2.43 -12.99 6.00
N ASN A 61 -1.28 -12.46 6.43
CA ASN A 61 -0.83 -12.56 7.81
C ASN A 61 -1.73 -11.80 8.80
N LEU A 62 -2.07 -10.54 8.50
CA LEU A 62 -2.98 -9.74 9.32
C LEU A 62 -4.36 -10.38 9.41
N LYS A 63 -4.89 -10.86 8.28
CA LYS A 63 -6.19 -11.55 8.26
C LYS A 63 -6.18 -12.77 9.18
N GLN A 64 -5.14 -13.60 9.12
CA GLN A 64 -5.03 -14.77 10.00
C GLN A 64 -5.00 -14.38 11.49
N GLN A 65 -4.23 -13.35 11.85
CA GLN A 65 -4.08 -12.94 13.25
C GLN A 65 -5.33 -12.23 13.80
N VAL A 66 -5.88 -11.28 13.04
CA VAL A 66 -7.05 -10.50 13.47
C VAL A 66 -8.29 -11.38 13.60
N TYR A 67 -8.53 -12.24 12.61
CA TYR A 67 -9.72 -13.09 12.63
C TYR A 67 -9.60 -14.30 13.57
N ALA A 68 -8.42 -14.59 14.13
CA ALA A 68 -8.28 -15.60 15.18
C ALA A 68 -9.11 -15.24 16.43
N ALA A 69 -9.19 -13.95 16.77
CA ALA A 69 -10.00 -13.43 17.88
C ALA A 69 -11.48 -13.23 17.54
N ARG A 70 -11.88 -13.39 16.27
CA ARG A 70 -13.26 -13.20 15.76
C ARG A 70 -13.91 -11.90 16.28
N PRO A 71 -13.36 -10.73 15.94
CA PRO A 71 -13.87 -9.45 16.42
C PRO A 71 -15.35 -9.29 16.02
N PRO A 72 -16.28 -9.14 16.99
CA PRO A 72 -17.71 -9.07 16.70
C PRO A 72 -18.16 -7.70 16.19
N THR A 73 -17.35 -6.65 16.41
CA THR A 73 -17.65 -5.30 15.96
C THR A 73 -16.52 -4.70 15.12
N LEU A 74 -16.83 -3.63 14.39
CA LEU A 74 -15.82 -2.84 13.68
C LEU A 74 -14.81 -2.19 14.63
N GLN A 75 -15.21 -1.90 15.87
CA GLN A 75 -14.31 -1.35 16.88
C GLN A 75 -13.27 -2.39 17.29
N ASP A 76 -13.71 -3.60 17.62
CA ASP A 76 -12.81 -4.70 17.97
C ASP A 76 -11.85 -5.05 16.82
N LEU A 77 -12.33 -4.98 15.57
CA LEU A 77 -11.52 -5.18 14.38
C LEU A 77 -10.40 -4.13 14.27
N ASN A 78 -10.76 -2.86 14.45
CA ASN A 78 -9.80 -1.76 14.39
C ASN A 78 -8.77 -1.83 15.53
N ASP A 79 -9.20 -2.19 16.73
CA ASP A 79 -8.31 -2.31 17.88
C ASP A 79 -7.35 -3.49 17.71
N ALA A 80 -7.81 -4.61 17.17
CA ALA A 80 -6.95 -5.73 16.78
C ALA A 80 -5.91 -5.33 15.72
N LEU A 81 -6.30 -4.57 14.70
CA LEU A 81 -5.36 -4.08 13.67
C LEU A 81 -4.30 -3.14 14.26
N ARG A 82 -4.70 -2.21 15.13
CA ARG A 82 -3.77 -1.27 15.80
C ARG A 82 -2.76 -1.96 16.71
N MET A 83 -3.15 -3.06 17.35
CA MET A 83 -2.22 -3.86 18.17
C MET A 83 -1.16 -4.57 17.31
N LEU A 84 -1.51 -5.00 16.10
CA LEU A 84 -0.63 -5.77 15.23
C LEU A 84 0.27 -4.90 14.33
N VAL A 85 -0.17 -3.68 14.02
CA VAL A 85 0.59 -2.71 13.22
C VAL A 85 0.75 -1.43 14.04
N PRO A 86 1.74 -1.36 14.95
CA PRO A 86 2.00 -0.14 15.70
C PRO A 86 2.43 0.97 14.75
N THR A 87 1.75 2.12 14.86
CA THR A 87 1.97 3.34 14.08
C THR A 87 2.97 4.27 14.74
#